data_AF-A0A3E1K6F1-F1
#
_entry.id   AF-A0A3E1K6F1-F1
#
_cell.length_a   1.000
_cell.length_b   1.000
_cell.length_c   1.000
_cell.angle_alpha   90.00
_cell.angle_beta   90.00
_cell.angle_gamma   90.00
#
_symmetry.space_group_name_H-M   'P 1'
#
loop_
_entity.id
_entity.type
_entity.pdbx_description
1 polymer ?
#
loop_
_entity_poly.entity_id
_entity_poly.type
_entity_poly.pdbx_seq_one_letter_code
_entity_poly.pdbx_strand_id
1 'polypeptide(L)'
;MIGLAAAGIFGLGWWLAAPVAFWGRWVIRGVLAGVLAALLVPASAIQVLEDWVKAWLPVAASASSAAGADWVVHFFSFAGLGALLFYFRRDVPAAAIGAGLIGLGGLTEVLQYFVEGRSAAVGDLVADGIGVGVGYLVAWGMAVRLEPR
;
A
#
# COMPACT_ATOMS: atom_id res chain seq x y z
N MET A 1 -6.48 -17.50 13.90
CA MET A 1 -5.71 -17.87 12.69
C MET A 1 -5.03 -16.69 11.99
N ILE A 2 -5.60 -15.47 12.06
CA ILE A 2 -5.01 -14.24 11.48
C ILE A 2 -3.58 -13.94 11.97
N GLY A 3 -3.28 -14.23 13.24
CA GLY A 3 -1.94 -13.98 13.82
C GLY A 3 -0.80 -14.78 13.18
N LEU A 4 -1.08 -16.00 12.67
CA LEU A 4 -0.04 -16.84 12.05
C LEU A 4 0.29 -16.38 10.62
N ALA A 5 -0.71 -15.89 9.88
CA ALA A 5 -0.50 -15.30 8.56
C ALA A 5 0.26 -13.97 8.65
N ALA A 6 -0.10 -13.12 9.61
CA ALA A 6 0.62 -11.88 9.89
C ALA A 6 2.07 -12.15 10.33
N ALA A 7 2.30 -13.13 11.20
CA ALA A 7 3.64 -13.54 11.61
C ALA A 7 4.47 -14.10 10.46
N GLY A 8 3.86 -14.86 9.54
CA GLY A 8 4.51 -15.38 8.34
C GLY A 8 4.95 -14.28 7.38
N ILE A 9 4.08 -13.30 7.10
CA ILE A 9 4.38 -12.15 6.23
C ILE A 9 5.49 -11.28 6.85
N PHE A 10 5.41 -10.99 8.15
CA PHE A 10 6.45 -10.25 8.86
C PHE A 10 7.78 -11.01 8.93
N GLY A 11 7.74 -12.33 9.16
CA GLY A 11 8.92 -13.18 9.30
C GLY A 11 9.63 -13.49 7.98
N LEU A 12 8.90 -13.64 6.87
CA LEU A 12 9.50 -13.82 5.54
C LEU A 12 9.98 -12.49 4.95
N GLY A 13 9.23 -11.40 5.16
CA GLY A 13 9.68 -10.05 4.82
C GLY A 13 10.94 -9.62 5.59
N TRP A 14 11.17 -10.18 6.78
CA TRP A 14 12.34 -9.96 7.64
C TRP A 14 13.66 -10.36 7.00
N TRP A 15 13.69 -11.53 6.37
CA TRP A 15 14.91 -12.15 5.83
C TRP A 15 15.26 -11.65 4.43
N LEU A 16 14.26 -11.25 3.64
CA LEU A 16 14.45 -10.84 2.25
C LEU A 16 14.79 -9.36 2.07
N ALA A 17 14.81 -8.56 3.14
CA ALA A 17 15.26 -7.17 3.07
C ALA A 17 16.74 -7.06 3.48
N ALA A 18 17.66 -6.81 2.56
CA ALA A 18 18.97 -6.18 2.80
C ALA A 18 19.41 -5.51 1.48
N PRO A 19 19.87 -4.24 1.46
CA PRO A 19 20.71 -3.57 2.45
C PRO A 19 20.13 -2.24 2.95
N VAL A 20 18.98 -2.26 3.65
CA VAL A 20 18.51 -1.06 4.35
C VAL A 20 19.27 -0.97 5.68
N ALA A 21 19.90 0.17 5.95
CA ALA A 21 20.56 0.45 7.23
C ALA A 21 19.63 0.03 8.39
N PHE A 22 20.21 -0.49 9.48
CA PHE A 22 19.47 -1.05 10.62
C PHE A 22 18.26 -0.18 11.04
N TRP A 23 18.43 1.14 11.08
CA TRP A 23 17.36 2.10 11.40
C TRP A 23 16.25 2.19 10.36
N GLY A 24 16.58 2.14 9.06
CA GLY A 24 15.59 2.20 7.98
C GLY A 24 14.60 1.04 8.02
N ARG A 25 15.01 -0.12 8.54
CA ARG A 25 14.12 -1.27 8.76
C ARG A 25 13.03 -0.97 9.80
N TRP A 26 13.40 -0.30 10.89
CA TRP A 26 12.47 0.08 11.94
C TRP A 26 11.54 1.18 11.51
N VAL A 27 12.02 2.13 10.71
CA VAL A 27 11.17 3.18 10.11
C VAL A 27 10.13 2.57 9.18
N ILE A 28 10.52 1.70 8.24
CA ILE A 28 9.58 1.04 7.32
C ILE A 28 8.55 0.22 8.10
N ARG A 29 8.97 -0.49 9.15
CA ARG A 29 8.05 -1.26 10.02
C ARG A 29 7.09 -0.37 10.79
N GLY A 30 7.59 0.72 11.36
CA GLY A 30 6.77 1.70 12.08
C GLY A 30 5.72 2.31 11.15
N VAL A 31 6.12 2.65 9.92
CA VAL A 31 5.19 3.16 8.89
C VAL A 31 4.16 2.09 8.52
N LEU A 32 4.56 0.86 8.21
CA LEU A 32 3.62 -0.20 7.83
C LEU A 32 2.67 -0.54 8.99
N ALA A 33 3.18 -0.69 10.21
CA ALA A 33 2.37 -0.93 11.40
C ALA A 33 1.41 0.25 11.66
N GLY A 34 1.88 1.49 11.48
CA GLY A 34 1.07 2.69 11.57
C GLY A 34 -0.05 2.71 10.54
N VAL A 35 0.22 2.34 9.28
CA VAL A 35 -0.79 2.22 8.22
C VAL A 35 -1.82 1.14 8.57
N LEU A 36 -1.38 -0.05 8.99
CA LEU A 36 -2.28 -1.14 9.39
C LEU A 36 -3.12 -0.77 10.62
N ALA A 37 -2.54 -0.05 11.59
CA ALA A 37 -3.26 0.45 12.76
C ALA A 37 -4.27 1.55 12.37
N ALA A 38 -3.91 2.42 11.43
CA ALA A 38 -4.81 3.45 10.91
C ALA A 38 -6.02 2.84 10.19
N LEU A 39 -5.88 1.67 9.55
CA LEU A 39 -7.00 0.95 8.94
C LEU A 39 -8.00 0.41 9.96
N LEU A 40 -7.60 0.21 11.22
CA LEU A 40 -8.49 -0.18 12.31
C LEU A 40 -9.26 1.01 12.90
N VAL A 41 -8.94 2.23 12.48
CA VAL A 41 -9.62 3.43 12.95
C VAL A 41 -11.02 3.51 12.29
N PRO A 42 -12.09 3.65 13.08
CA PRO A 42 -13.44 3.77 12.55
C PRO A 42 -13.56 4.89 11.51
N ALA A 43 -14.44 4.72 10.52
CA ALA A 43 -14.62 5.71 9.47
C ALA A 43 -14.98 7.11 10.02
N SER A 44 -15.74 7.16 11.11
CA SER A 44 -16.12 8.41 11.78
C SER A 44 -14.91 9.19 12.31
N ALA A 45 -13.91 8.52 12.85
CA ALA A 45 -12.68 9.16 13.33
C ALA A 45 -11.82 9.69 12.18
N ILE A 46 -11.84 9.01 11.02
CA ILE A 46 -11.17 9.51 9.81
C ILE A 46 -11.91 10.71 9.23
N GLN A 47 -13.25 10.72 9.24
CA GLN A 47 -14.03 11.88 8.82
C GLN A 47 -13.73 13.12 9.66
N VAL A 48 -13.63 12.98 10.99
CA VAL A 48 -13.23 14.09 11.88
C VAL A 48 -11.84 14.61 11.52
N LEU A 49 -10.89 13.71 11.24
CA LEU A 49 -9.56 14.10 10.83
C LEU A 49 -9.57 14.81 9.47
N GLU A 50 -10.31 14.29 8.49
CA GLU A 50 -10.47 14.92 7.18
C GLU A 50 -11.07 16.32 7.29
N ASP A 51 -12.13 16.49 8.09
CA ASP A 51 -12.78 17.78 8.30
C ASP A 51 -11.82 18.77 8.95
N TRP A 52 -11.02 18.32 9.92
CA TRP A 52 -9.98 19.12 10.52
C TRP A 52 -8.92 19.53 9.50
N VAL A 53 -8.44 18.60 8.66
CA VAL A 53 -7.47 18.90 7.60
C VAL A 53 -8.05 19.88 6.57
N LYS A 54 -9.29 19.68 6.13
CA LYS A 54 -9.98 20.56 5.17
C LYS A 54 -10.18 21.97 5.74
N ALA A 55 -10.37 22.10 7.06
CA ALA A 55 -10.46 23.40 7.72
C ALA A 55 -9.15 24.20 7.66
N TRP A 56 -7.99 23.52 7.69
CA TRP A 56 -6.68 24.15 7.59
C TRP A 56 -6.14 24.24 6.16
N LEU A 57 -6.59 23.37 5.27
CA LEU A 57 -6.12 23.27 3.88
C LEU A 57 -7.31 23.30 2.91
N PRO A 58 -7.79 24.50 2.53
CA PRO A 58 -8.98 24.64 1.68
C PRO A 58 -8.85 23.96 0.31
N VAL A 59 -7.62 23.80 -0.19
CA VAL A 59 -7.35 23.08 -1.45
C VAL A 59 -7.60 21.57 -1.33
N ALA A 60 -7.58 21.02 -0.12
CA ALA A 60 -7.95 19.63 0.12
C ALA A 60 -9.47 19.44 0.16
N ALA A 61 -10.25 20.51 0.39
CA ALA A 61 -11.71 20.45 0.40
C ALA A 61 -12.32 20.23 -0.99
N SER A 62 -11.58 20.54 -2.07
CA SER A 62 -11.99 20.27 -3.46
C SER A 62 -11.63 18.87 -3.96
N ALA A 63 -10.82 18.10 -3.21
CA ALA A 63 -10.58 16.69 -3.50
C ALA A 63 -11.80 15.88 -3.01
N SER A 64 -12.68 15.51 -3.93
CA SER A 64 -13.95 14.84 -3.59
C SER A 64 -13.71 13.45 -2.99
N SER A 65 -14.28 13.19 -1.81
CA SER A 65 -14.50 11.85 -1.24
C SER A 65 -15.71 11.14 -1.89
N ALA A 66 -15.87 11.29 -3.22
CA ALA A 66 -16.98 10.71 -3.95
C ALA A 66 -16.93 9.18 -3.82
N ALA A 67 -18.07 8.55 -3.52
CA ALA A 67 -18.20 7.09 -3.58
C ALA A 67 -17.76 6.61 -4.98
N GLY A 68 -16.67 5.85 -5.04
CA GLY A 68 -15.98 5.48 -6.29
C GLY A 68 -14.61 6.14 -6.50
N ALA A 69 -14.15 7.02 -5.61
CA ALA A 69 -12.76 7.48 -5.58
C ALA A 69 -11.80 6.43 -4.98
N ASP A 70 -12.33 5.48 -4.19
CA ASP A 70 -11.52 4.47 -3.49
C ASP A 70 -10.69 3.61 -4.46
N TRP A 71 -11.28 3.07 -5.53
CA TRP A 71 -10.52 2.26 -6.49
C TRP A 71 -9.40 3.06 -7.20
N VAL A 72 -9.58 4.37 -7.39
CA VAL A 72 -8.57 5.25 -7.99
C VAL A 72 -7.39 5.42 -7.04
N VAL A 73 -7.68 5.67 -5.77
CA VAL A 73 -6.66 5.77 -4.71
C VAL A 73 -5.89 4.45 -4.60
N HIS A 74 -6.59 3.32 -4.51
CA HIS A 74 -6.03 1.97 -4.50
C HIS A 74 -5.10 1.74 -5.70
N PHE A 75 -5.59 1.98 -6.92
CA PHE A 75 -4.81 1.85 -8.14
C PHE A 75 -3.51 2.67 -8.10
N PHE A 76 -3.58 3.98 -7.81
CA PHE A 76 -2.39 4.84 -7.83
C PHE A 76 -1.43 4.56 -6.67
N SER A 77 -1.95 4.21 -5.48
CA SER A 77 -1.14 3.80 -4.34
C SER A 77 -0.33 2.55 -4.65
N PHE A 78 -0.96 1.51 -5.21
CA PHE A 78 -0.28 0.28 -5.57
C PHE A 78 0.59 0.39 -6.82
N ALA A 79 0.24 1.24 -7.78
CA ALA A 79 1.10 1.56 -8.92
C ALA A 79 2.38 2.28 -8.48
N GLY A 80 2.27 3.30 -7.62
CA GLY A 80 3.41 4.04 -7.09
C GLY A 80 4.31 3.15 -6.23
N LEU A 81 3.71 2.42 -5.27
CA LEU A 81 4.45 1.50 -4.40
C LEU A 81 5.12 0.37 -5.20
N GLY A 82 4.39 -0.20 -6.16
CA GLY A 82 4.91 -1.21 -7.07
C GLY A 82 6.10 -0.69 -7.87
N ALA A 83 5.97 0.47 -8.52
CA ALA A 83 7.06 1.07 -9.30
C ALA A 83 8.33 1.27 -8.47
N LEU A 84 8.19 1.82 -7.25
CA LEU A 84 9.32 2.02 -6.36
C LEU A 84 9.98 0.69 -5.95
N LEU A 85 9.19 -0.30 -5.54
CA LEU A 85 9.73 -1.58 -5.10
C LEU A 85 10.38 -2.35 -6.25
N PHE A 86 9.73 -2.45 -7.41
CA PHE A 86 10.30 -3.15 -8.57
C PHE A 86 11.55 -2.45 -9.11
N TYR A 87 11.63 -1.11 -9.01
CA TYR A 87 12.81 -0.37 -9.46
C TYR A 87 13.98 -0.51 -8.48
N PHE A 88 13.76 -0.33 -7.18
CA PHE A 88 14.83 -0.27 -6.18
C PHE A 88 15.19 -1.63 -5.55
N ARG A 89 14.31 -2.63 -5.58
CA ARG A 89 14.51 -3.94 -4.94
C ARG A 89 14.73 -5.07 -5.95
N ARG A 90 15.66 -4.86 -6.88
CA ARG A 90 16.03 -5.88 -7.88
C ARG A 90 16.72 -7.10 -7.29
N ASP A 91 17.15 -7.01 -6.03
CA ASP A 91 17.63 -8.12 -5.22
C ASP A 91 16.52 -9.13 -4.85
N VAL A 92 15.24 -8.74 -4.96
CA VAL A 92 14.08 -9.58 -4.65
C VAL A 92 13.42 -10.03 -5.96
N PRO A 93 13.03 -11.31 -6.09
CA PRO A 93 12.29 -11.79 -7.25
C PRO A 93 11.01 -10.97 -7.47
N ALA A 94 10.76 -10.52 -8.69
CA ALA A 94 9.58 -9.72 -9.03
C ALA A 94 8.27 -10.44 -8.62
N ALA A 95 8.21 -11.76 -8.77
CA ALA A 95 7.06 -12.56 -8.32
C ALA A 95 6.81 -12.43 -6.81
N ALA A 96 7.85 -12.37 -5.98
CA ALA A 96 7.73 -12.22 -4.53
C ALA A 96 7.24 -10.81 -4.16
N ILE A 97 7.72 -9.77 -4.85
CA ILE A 97 7.22 -8.39 -4.69
C ILE A 97 5.73 -8.32 -5.07
N GLY A 98 5.37 -8.86 -6.25
CA GLY A 98 3.99 -8.86 -6.73
C GLY A 98 3.04 -9.61 -5.80
N ALA A 99 3.42 -10.82 -5.37
CA ALA A 99 2.64 -11.60 -4.41
C ALA A 99 2.52 -10.89 -3.05
N GLY A 100 3.59 -10.25 -2.58
CA GLY A 100 3.57 -9.47 -1.33
C GLY A 100 2.63 -8.27 -1.40
N LEU A 101 2.61 -7.54 -2.52
CA LEU A 101 1.71 -6.40 -2.72
C LEU A 101 0.25 -6.84 -2.87
N ILE A 102 -0.03 -7.87 -3.65
CA ILE A 102 -1.40 -8.40 -3.77
C ILE A 102 -1.88 -8.93 -2.40
N GLY A 103 -1.00 -9.63 -1.66
CA GLY A 103 -1.28 -10.06 -0.30
C GLY A 103 -1.54 -8.92 0.67
N LEU A 104 -0.84 -7.79 0.52
CA LEU A 104 -1.09 -6.57 1.29
C LEU A 104 -2.47 -5.99 0.97
N GLY A 105 -2.83 -5.83 -0.31
CA GLY A 105 -4.16 -5.35 -0.71
C GLY A 105 -5.29 -6.25 -0.19
N GLY A 106 -5.13 -7.57 -0.33
CA GLY A 106 -6.09 -8.53 0.24
C GLY A 106 -6.20 -8.43 1.77
N LEU A 107 -5.07 -8.20 2.46
CA LEU A 107 -5.09 -8.01 3.91
C LEU A 107 -5.80 -6.71 4.31
N THR A 108 -5.63 -5.61 3.57
CA THR A 108 -6.29 -4.35 3.88
C THR A 108 -7.81 -4.45 3.71
N GLU A 109 -8.28 -5.10 2.66
CA GLU A 109 -9.72 -5.39 2.46
C GLU A 109 -10.31 -6.22 3.59
N VAL A 110 -9.61 -7.29 3.98
CA VAL A 110 -10.05 -8.15 5.10
C VAL A 110 -10.11 -7.38 6.41
N LEU A 111 -9.13 -6.50 6.68
CA LEU A 111 -9.13 -5.68 7.88
C LEU A 111 -10.28 -4.66 7.87
N GLN A 112 -10.51 -3.98 6.74
CA GLN A 112 -11.58 -3.01 6.58
C GLN A 112 -12.97 -3.66 6.74
N TYR A 113 -13.14 -4.91 6.34
CA TYR A 113 -14.40 -5.65 6.53
C TYR A 113 -14.87 -5.70 7.99
N PHE A 114 -13.94 -5.68 8.95
CA PHE A 114 -14.27 -5.70 10.38
C PHE A 114 -14.46 -4.31 11.00
N VAL A 115 -14.31 -3.23 10.24
CA VAL A 115 -14.36 -1.85 10.74
C VAL A 115 -15.64 -1.19 10.26
N GLU A 116 -16.48 -0.78 11.22
CA GLU A 116 -17.75 -0.14 10.94
C GLU A 116 -17.58 1.16 10.12
N GLY A 117 -18.37 1.30 9.06
CA GLY A 117 -18.33 2.43 8.14
C GLY A 117 -17.23 2.35 7.07
N ARG A 118 -16.47 1.26 7.00
CA ARG A 118 -15.56 0.95 5.88
C ARG A 118 -16.22 -0.03 4.92
N SER A 119 -16.01 0.16 3.63
CA SER A 119 -16.33 -0.83 2.61
C SER A 119 -15.10 -1.67 2.32
N ALA A 120 -15.25 -2.99 2.40
CA ALA A 120 -14.36 -3.91 1.71
C ALA A 120 -15.01 -4.24 0.37
N ALA A 121 -14.32 -3.97 -0.74
CA ALA A 121 -14.83 -4.19 -2.08
C ALA A 121 -13.81 -4.97 -2.92
N VAL A 122 -14.30 -6.03 -3.57
CA VAL A 122 -13.48 -6.82 -4.52
C VAL A 122 -12.93 -5.94 -5.64
N GLY A 123 -13.63 -4.85 -6.00
CA GLY A 123 -13.16 -3.87 -6.97
C GLY A 123 -11.85 -3.18 -6.58
N ASP A 124 -11.63 -2.95 -5.29
CA ASP A 124 -10.43 -2.30 -4.78
C ASP A 124 -9.22 -3.26 -4.84
N LEU A 125 -9.43 -4.54 -4.53
CA LEU A 125 -8.41 -5.58 -4.74
C LEU A 125 -8.01 -5.75 -6.22
N VAL A 126 -8.98 -5.62 -7.14
CA VAL A 126 -8.70 -5.63 -8.58
C VAL A 126 -7.89 -4.39 -8.97
N ALA A 127 -8.26 -3.22 -8.46
CA ALA A 127 -7.52 -1.98 -8.68
C ALA A 127 -6.08 -2.06 -8.17
N ASP A 128 -5.87 -2.66 -6.99
CA ASP A 128 -4.54 -2.93 -6.44
C ASP A 128 -3.72 -3.82 -7.39
N GLY A 129 -4.31 -4.92 -7.86
CA GLY A 129 -3.65 -5.85 -8.77
C GLY A 129 -3.23 -5.21 -10.09
N ILE A 130 -4.12 -4.42 -10.71
CA ILE A 130 -3.81 -3.66 -11.93
C ILE A 130 -2.71 -2.62 -11.64
N GLY A 131 -2.82 -1.92 -10.51
CA GLY A 131 -1.82 -0.95 -10.05
C GLY A 131 -0.43 -1.58 -9.95
N VAL A 132 -0.29 -2.73 -9.26
CA VAL A 132 0.96 -3.48 -9.15
C VAL A 132 1.55 -3.81 -10.52
N GLY A 133 0.71 -4.28 -11.46
CA GLY A 133 1.13 -4.56 -12.83
C GLY A 133 1.66 -3.34 -13.58
N VAL A 134 0.95 -2.21 -13.47
CA VAL A 134 1.40 -0.92 -14.05
C VAL A 134 2.71 -0.46 -13.41
N GLY A 135 2.84 -0.57 -12.08
CA GLY A 135 4.06 -0.23 -11.36
C GLY A 135 5.26 -1.04 -11.86
N TYR A 136 5.09 -2.34 -12.09
CA TYR A 136 6.12 -3.18 -12.69
C TYR A 136 6.55 -2.68 -14.09
N LEU A 137 5.58 -2.37 -14.96
CA LEU A 137 5.87 -1.87 -16.32
C LEU A 137 6.62 -0.54 -16.30
N VAL A 138 6.24 0.37 -15.38
CA VAL A 138 6.94 1.65 -15.18
C VAL A 138 8.38 1.41 -14.74
N ALA A 139 8.60 0.57 -13.73
CA ALA A 139 9.94 0.24 -13.24
C ALA A 139 10.81 -0.38 -14.33
N TRP A 140 10.24 -1.29 -15.12
CA TRP A 140 10.93 -1.90 -16.26
C TRP A 140 11.29 -0.87 -17.33
N GLY A 141 10.36 -0.01 -17.72
CA GLY A 141 10.61 1.06 -18.69
C GLY A 141 11.69 2.05 -18.23
N MET A 142 11.73 2.37 -16.93
CA MET A 142 12.79 3.19 -16.34
C MET A 142 14.15 2.49 -16.38
N ALA A 143 14.20 1.20 -16.04
CA ALA A 143 15.44 0.40 -16.07
C ALA A 143 16.06 0.37 -17.47
N VAL A 144 15.24 0.13 -18.50
CA VAL A 144 15.70 0.07 -19.90
C VAL A 144 16.26 1.42 -20.40
N ARG A 145 15.77 2.55 -19.87
CA ARG A 145 16.17 3.90 -20.32
C ARG A 145 17.35 4.50 -19.56
N LEU A 146 17.51 4.16 -18.29
CA LEU A 146 18.46 4.83 -17.39
C LEU A 146 19.75 4.06 -17.17
N GLU A 147 19.82 2.79 -17.57
CA GLU A 147 21.04 2.00 -17.45
C GLU A 147 21.96 2.19 -18.67
N PRO A 148 23.22 2.61 -18.48
CA PRO A 148 24.19 2.68 -19.56
C PRO A 148 24.40 1.27 -20.14
N ARG A 149 24.34 1.15 -21.47
CA ARG A 149 24.69 -0.08 -22.19
C ARG A 149 26.18 -0.38 -22.11
#